data_AF-A0A529MQ80-F1
#
_entry.id   AF-A0A529MQ80-F1
#
_cell.length_a   1.000
_cell.length_b   1.000
_cell.length_c   1.000
_cell.angle_alpha   90.00
_cell.angle_beta   90.00
_cell.angle_gamma   90.00
#
_symmetry.space_group_name_H-M   'P 1'
#
loop_
_entity.id
_entity.type
_entity.pdbx_description
1 polymer ?
#
loop_
_entity_poly.entity_id
_entity_poly.type
_entity_poly.pdbx_seq_one_letter_code
_entity_poly.pdbx_strand_id
1 'polypeptide(L)'
;HDNRSCGLRVPLGGRAARRIENRLPGADANPYLAMAGSLIAGYLGIEEKLARSDEAFGNAYKNKSTLPKTMEEALDRFAACEPVRALLGEDFFQTYLRVKSVELDLFQSVVTSWERDHLLLKV
;
A
#
# COMPACT_ATOMS: atom_id res chain seq x y z
N HIS A 1 6.84 22.01 -3.99
CA HIS A 1 6.35 21.90 -5.38
C HIS A 1 5.03 21.11 -5.38
N ASP A 2 4.25 21.10 -6.47
CA ASP A 2 3.05 20.24 -6.61
C ASP A 2 3.36 19.02 -7.50
N ASN A 3 4.06 18.01 -6.97
CA ASN A 3 4.43 16.83 -7.76
C ASN A 3 3.29 15.79 -7.77
N ARG A 4 2.54 15.72 -8.88
CA ARG A 4 1.43 14.77 -9.07
C ARG A 4 1.85 13.38 -9.53
N SER A 5 3.15 13.08 -9.59
CA SER A 5 3.65 11.72 -9.84
C SER A 5 4.02 10.96 -8.55
N CYS A 6 4.01 11.64 -7.39
CA CYS A 6 4.33 11.04 -6.10
C CYS A 6 3.13 10.34 -5.46
N GLY A 7 3.39 9.24 -4.73
CA GLY A 7 2.39 8.53 -3.94
C GLY A 7 1.95 9.28 -2.67
N LEU A 8 2.86 10.02 -2.05
CA LEU A 8 2.54 11.01 -1.00
C LEU A 8 2.77 12.41 -1.55
N ARG A 9 1.77 13.29 -1.44
CA ARG A 9 1.82 14.65 -1.97
C ARG A 9 1.51 15.68 -0.88
N VAL A 10 2.17 16.83 -0.92
CA VAL A 10 1.81 18.00 -0.11
C VAL A 10 1.20 19.04 -1.04
N PRO A 11 -0.14 19.18 -1.10
CA PRO A 11 -0.78 20.15 -1.98
C PRO A 11 -0.36 21.59 -1.67
N LEU A 12 -0.36 22.44 -2.70
CA LEU A 12 -0.16 23.88 -2.52
C LEU A 12 -1.30 24.47 -1.69
N GLY A 13 -0.94 25.36 -0.76
CA GLY A 13 -1.89 26.02 0.11
C GLY A 13 -1.22 26.77 1.25
N GLY A 14 -1.98 27.67 1.88
CA GLY A 14 -1.56 28.35 3.11
C GLY A 14 -1.48 27.40 4.31
N ARG A 15 -1.05 27.93 5.46
CA ARG A 15 -0.88 27.14 6.70
C ARG A 15 -2.14 26.35 7.10
N ALA A 16 -3.32 26.97 6.98
CA ALA A 16 -4.59 26.35 7.36
C ALA A 16 -4.99 25.14 6.48
N ALA A 17 -4.47 25.03 5.26
CA ALA A 17 -4.77 23.94 4.33
C ALA A 17 -3.64 22.89 4.25
N ARG A 18 -2.60 23.01 5.10
CA ARG A 18 -1.42 22.14 5.08
C ARG A 18 -1.83 20.72 5.47
N ARG A 19 -1.59 19.77 4.55
CA ARG A 19 -1.90 18.35 4.73
C ARG A 19 -1.01 17.49 3.85
N ILE A 20 -1.02 16.20 4.14
CA ILE A 20 -0.47 15.15 3.27
C ILE A 20 -1.65 14.49 2.57
N GLU A 21 -1.55 14.33 1.27
CA GLU A 21 -2.45 13.52 0.45
C GLU A 21 -1.77 12.17 0.19
N ASN A 22 -2.35 11.10 0.73
CA ASN A 22 -1.94 9.74 0.44
C ASN A 22 -2.71 9.23 -0.79
N ARG A 23 -1.99 8.94 -1.87
CA ARG A 23 -2.53 8.57 -3.18
C ARG A 23 -2.31 7.09 -3.51
N LEU A 24 -1.86 6.31 -2.52
CA LEU A 24 -1.64 4.86 -2.67
C LEU A 24 -2.93 4.05 -2.57
N PRO A 25 -3.88 4.34 -1.66
CA PRO A 25 -5.12 3.56 -1.59
C PRO A 25 -5.95 3.70 -2.87
N GLY A 26 -6.35 2.56 -3.45
CA GLY A 26 -7.32 2.49 -4.53
C GLY A 26 -8.75 2.71 -4.03
N ALA A 27 -9.70 2.87 -4.97
CA ALA A 27 -11.12 3.06 -4.65
C ALA A 27 -11.79 1.79 -4.06
N ASP A 28 -11.15 0.64 -4.23
CA ASP A 28 -11.50 -0.67 -3.70
C ASP A 28 -11.05 -0.88 -2.24
N ALA A 29 -10.21 0.00 -1.70
CA ALA A 29 -9.74 -0.10 -0.34
C ALA A 29 -10.85 0.22 0.67
N ASN A 30 -10.91 -0.53 1.77
CA ASN A 30 -11.76 -0.15 2.90
C ASN A 30 -11.24 1.18 3.51
N PRO A 31 -12.05 2.25 3.57
CA PRO A 31 -11.59 3.57 3.98
C PRO A 31 -11.09 3.61 5.42
N TYR A 32 -11.68 2.82 6.32
CA TYR A 32 -11.23 2.74 7.72
C TYR A 32 -9.83 2.14 7.82
N LEU A 33 -9.55 1.07 7.06
CA LEU A 33 -8.24 0.42 7.06
C LEU A 33 -7.18 1.26 6.37
N ALA A 34 -7.55 1.95 5.27
CA ALA A 34 -6.65 2.88 4.59
C ALA A 34 -6.23 4.05 5.49
N MET A 35 -7.19 4.61 6.24
CA MET A 35 -6.90 5.64 7.24
C MET A 35 -6.06 5.10 8.40
N ALA A 36 -6.42 3.93 8.96
CA ALA A 36 -5.67 3.31 10.05
C ALA A 36 -4.20 3.04 9.66
N GLY A 37 -3.96 2.43 8.49
CA GLY A 37 -2.60 2.18 7.99
C GLY A 37 -1.80 3.46 7.78
N SER A 38 -2.44 4.51 7.26
CA SER A 38 -1.79 5.83 7.08
C SER A 38 -1.41 6.47 8.42
N LEU A 39 -2.30 6.38 9.41
CA LEU A 39 -2.07 6.91 10.76
C LEU A 39 -0.98 6.13 11.50
N ILE A 40 -0.98 4.79 11.42
CA ILE A 40 0.05 3.93 12.00
C ILE A 40 1.43 4.28 11.44
N ALA A 41 1.56 4.40 10.11
CA ALA A 41 2.83 4.76 9.49
C ALA A 41 3.32 6.15 9.92
N GLY A 42 2.41 7.12 10.01
CA GLY A 42 2.73 8.46 10.51
C GLY A 42 3.13 8.47 11.99
N TYR A 43 2.41 7.72 12.83
CA TYR A 43 2.70 7.57 14.25
C TYR A 43 4.08 6.96 14.48
N LEU A 44 4.38 5.83 13.83
CA LEU A 44 5.69 5.18 13.92
C LEU A 44 6.83 6.13 13.51
N GLY A 45 6.66 6.87 12.42
CA GLY A 45 7.66 7.85 11.98
C GLY A 45 7.92 8.97 13.00
N ILE A 46 6.89 9.39 13.76
CA ILE A 46 7.02 10.38 14.84
C ILE A 46 7.73 9.77 16.05
N GLU A 47 7.28 8.60 16.51
CA GLU A 47 7.83 7.92 17.69
C GLU A 47 9.32 7.58 17.50
N GLU A 48 9.67 7.05 16.34
CA GLU A 48 11.04 6.68 15.98
C GLU A 48 11.88 7.87 15.50
N LYS A 49 11.28 9.07 15.41
CA LYS A 49 11.93 10.31 14.93
C LYS A 49 12.64 10.11 13.59
N LEU A 50 11.99 9.41 12.66
CA LEU A 50 12.58 9.09 11.37
C LEU A 50 12.85 10.37 10.58
N ALA A 51 14.06 10.47 10.02
CA ALA A 51 14.40 11.53 9.11
C ALA A 51 13.57 11.38 7.82
N ARG A 52 12.95 12.46 7.37
CA ARG A 52 12.27 12.45 6.06
C ARG A 52 13.31 12.30 4.95
N SER A 53 12.95 11.55 3.92
CA SER A 53 13.71 11.54 2.67
C SER A 53 13.59 12.90 1.96
N ASP A 54 14.48 13.12 1.00
CA ASP A 54 14.41 14.28 0.11
C ASP A 54 13.12 14.29 -0.72
N GLU A 55 12.66 15.49 -1.10
CA GLU A 55 11.52 15.66 -1.98
C GLU A 55 11.86 15.10 -3.38
N ALA A 56 10.92 14.37 -3.99
CA ALA A 56 11.11 13.88 -5.34
C ALA A 56 10.94 15.02 -6.36
N PHE A 57 11.99 15.30 -7.12
CA PHE A 57 11.99 16.29 -8.20
C PHE A 57 11.62 15.68 -9.55
N GLY A 58 10.91 16.45 -10.38
CA GLY A 58 10.53 16.02 -11.72
C GLY A 58 9.52 14.87 -11.75
N ASN A 59 9.74 13.90 -12.63
CA ASN A 59 8.83 12.76 -12.80
C ASN A 59 9.24 11.58 -11.91
N ALA A 60 8.50 11.36 -10.82
CA ALA A 60 8.75 10.30 -9.85
C ALA A 60 8.50 8.89 -10.41
N TYR A 61 7.79 8.73 -11.54
CA TYR A 61 7.64 7.43 -12.20
C TYR A 61 8.97 6.88 -12.75
N LYS A 62 10.00 7.73 -12.90
CA LYS A 62 11.36 7.29 -13.27
C LYS A 62 12.13 6.69 -12.10
N ASN A 63 11.67 6.92 -10.87
CA ASN A 63 12.30 6.35 -9.67
C ASN A 63 11.85 4.89 -9.51
N LYS A 64 12.75 4.04 -9.02
CA LYS A 64 12.42 2.65 -8.72
C LYS A 64 11.41 2.61 -7.57
N SER A 65 10.21 2.13 -7.83
CA SER A 65 9.21 1.90 -6.78
C SER A 65 9.71 0.79 -5.84
N THR A 66 9.59 1.05 -4.54
CA THR A 66 9.80 0.06 -3.48
C THR A 66 8.50 -0.58 -3.01
N LEU A 67 7.35 -0.22 -3.59
CA LEU A 67 6.06 -0.80 -3.23
C LEU A 67 5.93 -2.23 -3.77
N PRO A 68 5.18 -3.10 -3.07
CA PRO A 68 4.90 -4.43 -3.57
C PRO A 68 4.16 -4.36 -4.91
N LYS A 69 4.52 -5.26 -5.83
CA LYS A 69 3.90 -5.33 -7.17
C LYS A 69 2.79 -6.37 -7.26
N THR A 70 2.76 -7.30 -6.32
CA THR A 70 1.76 -8.36 -6.23
C THR A 70 1.13 -8.36 -4.84
N MET A 71 -0.05 -8.95 -4.73
CA MET A 71 -0.73 -9.14 -3.45
C MET A 71 0.08 -10.08 -2.53
N GLU A 72 0.75 -11.08 -3.10
CA GLU A 72 1.66 -11.97 -2.39
C GLU A 72 2.80 -11.19 -1.70
N GLU A 73 3.52 -10.35 -2.46
CA GLU A 73 4.61 -9.53 -1.91
C GLU A 73 4.09 -8.53 -0.85
N ALA A 74 2.86 -8.03 -1.01
CA ALA A 74 2.23 -7.16 -0.03
C ALA A 74 1.91 -7.89 1.27
N LEU A 75 1.38 -9.13 1.19
CA LEU A 75 1.06 -9.96 2.35
C LEU A 75 2.33 -10.40 3.08
N ASP A 76 3.39 -10.79 2.37
CA ASP A 76 4.67 -11.15 2.98
C ASP A 76 5.25 -9.99 3.81
N ARG A 77 5.22 -8.78 3.23
CA ARG A 77 5.72 -7.58 3.93
C ARG A 77 4.82 -7.17 5.10
N PHE A 78 3.51 -7.32 4.96
CA PHE A 78 2.58 -7.07 6.05
C PHE A 78 2.82 -8.04 7.21
N ALA A 79 2.94 -9.35 6.90
CA ALA A 79 3.20 -10.42 7.87
C ALA A 79 4.52 -10.21 8.64
N ALA A 80 5.56 -9.70 7.97
CA ALA A 80 6.86 -9.41 8.58
C ALA A 80 6.92 -8.08 9.37
N CYS A 81 5.86 -7.27 9.37
CA CYS A 81 5.88 -5.93 9.97
C CYS A 81 5.42 -5.94 11.43
N GLU A 82 6.34 -6.32 12.34
CA GLU A 82 6.07 -6.40 13.78
C GLU A 82 5.50 -5.11 14.42
N PRO A 83 5.98 -3.88 14.07
CA PRO A 83 5.40 -2.66 14.65
C PRO A 83 3.92 -2.48 14.29
N VAL A 84 3.53 -2.81 13.05
CA VAL A 84 2.14 -2.73 12.60
C VAL A 84 1.28 -3.79 13.29
N ARG A 85 1.82 -5.01 13.45
CA ARG A 85 1.16 -6.08 14.20
C ARG A 85 0.87 -5.68 15.65
N ALA A 86 1.84 -5.10 16.34
CA ALA A 86 1.67 -4.62 17.71
C ALA A 86 0.59 -3.54 17.83
N LEU A 87 0.53 -2.60 16.87
CA LEU A 87 -0.42 -1.48 16.89
C LEU A 87 -1.84 -1.84 16.47
N LEU A 88 -2.01 -2.80 15.56
CA LEU A 88 -3.32 -3.30 15.17
C LEU A 88 -3.91 -4.28 16.19
N GLY A 89 -3.05 -4.88 17.01
CA GLY A 89 -3.42 -5.97 17.91
C GLY A 89 -3.43 -7.32 17.21
N GLU A 90 -3.05 -8.35 17.95
CA GLU A 90 -2.81 -9.70 17.43
C GLU A 90 -4.02 -10.29 16.70
N ASP A 91 -5.19 -10.27 17.35
CA ASP A 91 -6.40 -10.89 16.82
C ASP A 91 -6.84 -10.27 15.48
N PHE A 92 -6.80 -8.94 15.40
CA PHE A 92 -7.16 -8.23 14.18
C PHE A 92 -6.14 -8.49 13.07
N PHE A 93 -4.86 -8.40 13.39
CA PHE A 93 -3.78 -8.61 12.44
C PHE A 93 -3.85 -10.01 11.81
N GLN A 94 -3.96 -11.05 12.64
CA GLN A 94 -4.06 -12.45 12.16
C GLN A 94 -5.32 -12.68 11.33
N THR A 95 -6.46 -12.15 11.78
CA THR A 95 -7.72 -12.28 11.04
C THR A 95 -7.63 -11.61 9.68
N TYR A 96 -7.11 -10.38 9.62
CA TYR A 96 -6.99 -9.65 8.37
C TYR A 96 -6.00 -10.32 7.39
N LEU A 97 -4.83 -10.72 7.90
CA LEU A 97 -3.85 -11.49 7.12
C LEU A 97 -4.48 -12.75 6.56
N ARG A 98 -5.19 -13.53 7.38
CA ARG A 98 -5.83 -14.79 6.95
C ARG A 98 -6.90 -14.56 5.89
N VAL A 99 -7.76 -13.56 6.07
CA VAL A 99 -8.79 -13.20 5.08
C VAL A 99 -8.16 -12.90 3.73
N LYS A 100 -7.09 -12.09 3.72
CA LYS A 100 -6.39 -11.72 2.48
C LYS A 100 -5.58 -12.85 1.87
N SER A 101 -4.98 -13.73 2.67
CA SER A 101 -4.34 -14.94 2.16
C SER A 101 -5.34 -15.87 1.47
N VAL A 102 -6.52 -16.09 2.06
CA VAL A 102 -7.57 -16.91 1.43
C VAL A 102 -8.07 -16.29 0.13
N GLU A 103 -8.23 -14.97 0.08
CA GLU A 103 -8.59 -14.25 -1.15
C GLU A 103 -7.57 -14.49 -2.27
N LEU A 104 -6.27 -14.45 -1.95
CA LEU A 104 -5.19 -14.75 -2.89
C LEU A 104 -5.19 -16.21 -3.34
N ASP A 105 -5.31 -17.16 -2.40
CA ASP A 105 -5.36 -18.60 -2.69
C ASP A 105 -6.52 -18.92 -3.65
N LEU A 106 -7.69 -18.32 -3.40
CA LEU A 106 -8.86 -18.49 -4.26
C LEU A 106 -8.60 -17.93 -5.67
N PHE A 107 -8.00 -16.75 -5.78
CA PHE A 107 -7.64 -16.19 -7.09
C PHE A 107 -6.67 -17.09 -7.85
N GLN A 108 -5.63 -17.60 -7.20
CA GLN A 108 -4.63 -18.48 -7.81
C GLN A 108 -5.17 -19.86 -8.18
N SER A 109 -6.29 -20.29 -7.58
CA SER A 109 -6.96 -21.55 -7.93
C SER A 109 -7.79 -21.50 -9.22
N VAL A 110 -7.96 -20.32 -9.82
CA VAL A 110 -8.81 -20.11 -10.99
C VAL A 110 -7.97 -19.82 -12.23
N VAL A 111 -8.21 -20.59 -13.31
CA VAL A 111 -7.70 -20.21 -14.63
C VAL A 111 -8.55 -19.06 -15.15
N THR A 112 -7.92 -17.91 -15.36
CA THR A 112 -8.55 -16.68 -15.84
C THR A 112 -8.93 -16.79 -17.32
N SER A 113 -9.83 -15.90 -17.78
CA SER A 113 -10.15 -15.82 -19.22
C SER A 113 -8.92 -15.43 -20.05
N TRP A 114 -8.08 -14.53 -19.53
CA TRP A 114 -6.87 -14.10 -20.20
C TRP A 114 -5.92 -15.29 -20.43
N GLU A 115 -5.71 -16.14 -19.42
CA GLU A 115 -4.87 -17.34 -19.55
C GLU A 115 -5.44 -18.32 -20.56
N ARG A 116 -6.77 -18.52 -20.58
CA ARG A 116 -7.40 -19.34 -21.62
C ARG A 116 -7.18 -18.77 -23.02
N ASP A 117 -7.27 -17.46 -23.20
CA ASP A 117 -7.16 -16.85 -24.52
C ASP A 117 -5.73 -16.84 -25.08
N HIS A 118 -4.71 -16.85 -24.21
CA HIS A 118 -3.30 -16.68 -24.58
C HIS A 118 -2.42 -17.92 -24.36
N LEU A 119 -2.75 -18.78 -23.40
CA LEU A 119 -1.95 -19.95 -23.03
C LEU A 119 -2.57 -21.27 -23.51
N LEU A 120 -3.88 -21.28 -23.80
CA LEU A 120 -4.50 -22.43 -24.45
C LEU A 120 -3.99 -22.52 -25.89
N LEU A 121 -3.35 -23.62 -26.24
CA LEU A 121 -2.93 -23.89 -27.62
C LEU A 121 -4.17 -23.93 -28.51
N LYS A 122 -4.31 -22.94 -29.38
CA LYS A 122 -5.29 -22.95 -30.46
C LYS A 122 -4.74 -23.87 -31.57
N VAL A 123 -5.19 -25.12 -31.56
CA VAL A 123 -5.01 -26.04 -32.70
C VAL A 123 -6.04 -25.71 -33.77
#